data_AF-A0A941WCP7-F1
#
_entry.id   AF-A0A941WCP7-F1
#
_cell.length_a   1.000
_cell.length_b   1.000
_cell.length_c   1.000
_cell.angle_alpha   90.00
_cell.angle_beta   90.00
_cell.angle_gamma   90.00
#
_symmetry.space_group_name_H-M   'P 1'
#
loop_
_entity.id
_entity.type
_entity.pdbx_description
1 polymer ?
#
loop_
_entity_poly.entity_id
_entity_poly.type
_entity_poly.pdbx_seq_one_letter_code
_entity_poly.pdbx_strand_id
1 'polypeptide(L)'
;MKIIKRDGKEEQFAPQKIRNAIAKAFAEGDSPASEAVLDALADSVISKLTGAVTAVETVQDLAEKAMMEAGYFEEAKRFILYRDARAKKRAVRNELAALFPDRQLGELFKGMQADFPEEEYDLGKLLHKYRSFLSEAMDDAARYGALVRAAVELTTQEAPKWEFLSARLVMHDMYARLAQEEAKRKISGFAQKIDYLAARGLYGAYIPEHYTGEERAACAAFIDRERNKLFTYSSLQLVLKRYVVHDYDGTLLETPQEMFLGIAMHLAMQEKDKLLWVKKFYDMLSRLEVTMATPTLSNARKPYHQLSSCFIDTVPDSLDGIYRSIDNFAKVSKFGGGMGLYFGKVRATGAPIRGFQGAAGGVIRWIKLVNDTAVAVDQLGMRQGAVAVYLDAWHRDLPEFLQLRTNNGDDRMKAHDVFPAVCYPDLFWKMARDNMDGTWYMMCPHEIYTVKGYRLEDAYGDDWENKYFDCVADDRIAKREIPVKEVVRLILKSAVETGTPFCFNRDHVNRMNPNAHAGMIYCSNLCTEIAQNMAEIRLVSRTVKTEDGDEV
;
A
#
# COMPACT_ATOMS: atom_id res chain seq x y z
N MET A 1 -15.98 1.73 -53.58
CA MET A 1 -14.71 2.46 -53.70
C MET A 1 -13.84 2.13 -52.50
N LYS A 2 -12.54 1.90 -52.69
CA LYS A 2 -11.58 1.69 -51.60
C LYS A 2 -10.75 2.95 -51.37
N ILE A 3 -10.32 3.18 -50.13
CA ILE A 3 -9.39 4.25 -49.75
C ILE A 3 -8.07 3.62 -49.32
N ILE A 4 -6.95 4.17 -49.77
CA ILE A 4 -5.63 3.89 -49.18
C ILE A 4 -5.46 4.77 -47.95
N LYS A 5 -5.40 4.14 -46.78
CA LYS A 5 -5.12 4.81 -45.51
C LYS A 5 -3.66 5.21 -45.39
N ARG A 6 -3.37 6.10 -44.43
CA ARG A 6 -2.02 6.62 -44.14
C ARG A 6 -1.02 5.54 -43.68
N ASP A 7 -1.48 4.35 -43.31
CA ASP A 7 -0.68 3.17 -42.98
C ASP A 7 -0.48 2.23 -44.19
N GLY A 8 -0.92 2.64 -45.39
CA GLY A 8 -0.81 1.88 -46.63
C GLY A 8 -1.91 0.83 -46.83
N LYS A 9 -2.81 0.62 -45.86
CA LYS A 9 -3.89 -0.37 -45.96
C LYS A 9 -5.05 0.14 -46.82
N GLU A 10 -5.63 -0.75 -47.61
CA GLU A 10 -6.89 -0.49 -48.30
C GLU A 10 -8.08 -0.73 -47.36
N GLU A 11 -9.01 0.23 -47.30
CA GLU A 11 -10.27 0.10 -46.56
C GLU A 11 -11.45 0.52 -47.42
N GLN A 12 -12.63 -0.05 -47.17
CA GLN A 12 -13.85 0.39 -47.85
C GLN A 12 -14.18 1.84 -47.48
N PHE A 13 -14.45 2.68 -48.49
CA PHE A 13 -14.89 4.06 -48.25
C PHE A 13 -16.23 4.07 -47.49
N ALA A 14 -16.29 4.82 -46.39
CA ALA A 14 -17.49 4.99 -45.59
C ALA A 14 -17.91 6.48 -45.60
N PRO A 15 -19.02 6.85 -46.28
CA PRO A 15 -19.53 8.22 -46.37
C PRO A 15 -19.63 8.94 -45.02
N GLN A 16 -20.06 8.20 -43.98
CA GLN A 16 -20.21 8.76 -42.64
C GLN A 16 -18.91 9.32 -42.05
N LYS A 17 -17.73 8.79 -42.45
CA LYS A 17 -16.44 9.25 -41.92
C LYS A 17 -16.09 10.65 -42.40
N ILE A 18 -16.39 10.99 -43.66
CA ILE A 18 -16.11 12.33 -44.18
C ILE A 18 -17.10 13.33 -43.63
N ARG A 19 -18.38 12.95 -43.55
CA ARG A 19 -19.44 13.73 -42.91
C ARG A 19 -19.09 14.08 -41.46
N ASN A 20 -18.70 13.10 -40.65
CA ASN A 20 -18.32 13.34 -39.26
C ASN A 20 -17.06 14.21 -39.13
N ALA A 21 -16.14 14.16 -40.11
CA ALA A 21 -14.95 15.00 -40.11
C ALA A 21 -15.31 16.47 -40.43
N ILE A 22 -16.22 16.70 -41.38
CA ILE A 22 -16.78 18.02 -41.69
C ILE A 22 -17.56 18.54 -40.48
N ALA A 23 -18.44 17.72 -39.89
CA ALA A 23 -19.24 18.09 -38.72
C ALA A 23 -18.40 18.61 -37.54
N LYS A 24 -17.21 18.03 -37.31
CA LYS A 24 -16.29 18.51 -36.26
C LYS A 24 -15.78 19.92 -36.52
N ALA A 25 -15.54 20.30 -37.78
CA ALA A 25 -15.10 21.65 -38.12
C ALA A 25 -16.20 22.70 -37.87
N PHE A 26 -17.47 22.33 -38.07
CA PHE A 26 -18.63 23.18 -37.75
C PHE A 26 -18.93 23.23 -36.25
N ALA A 27 -18.71 22.15 -35.50
CA ALA A 27 -19.01 22.07 -34.08
C ALA A 27 -18.12 22.97 -33.19
N GLU A 28 -16.94 23.34 -33.66
CA GLU A 28 -16.04 24.27 -32.95
C GLU A 28 -16.45 25.75 -33.12
N GLY A 29 -17.51 26.06 -33.88
CA GLY A 29 -17.96 27.42 -34.22
C GLY A 29 -19.23 27.88 -33.52
N ASP A 30 -19.58 29.15 -33.72
CA ASP A 30 -20.75 29.80 -33.11
C ASP A 30 -22.09 29.33 -33.71
N SER A 31 -22.07 28.53 -34.79
CA SER A 31 -23.26 28.03 -35.47
C SER A 31 -23.05 26.62 -36.02
N PRO A 32 -23.57 25.58 -35.35
CA PRO A 32 -23.53 24.21 -35.85
C PRO A 32 -24.29 24.11 -37.19
N ALA A 33 -23.71 23.45 -38.19
CA ALA A 33 -24.41 23.16 -39.44
C ALA A 33 -25.62 22.24 -39.21
N SER A 34 -26.69 22.48 -39.98
CA SER A 34 -27.81 21.52 -40.05
C SER A 34 -27.36 20.22 -40.71
N GLU A 35 -28.04 19.11 -40.37
CA GLU A 35 -27.77 17.79 -40.96
C GLU A 35 -27.82 17.84 -42.50
N ALA A 36 -28.75 18.63 -43.08
CA ALA A 36 -28.88 18.82 -44.52
C ALA A 36 -27.64 19.47 -45.17
N VAL A 37 -26.97 20.40 -44.47
CA VAL A 37 -25.73 21.03 -44.95
C VAL A 37 -24.57 20.05 -44.90
N LEU A 38 -24.46 19.26 -43.82
CA LEU A 38 -23.42 18.24 -43.69
C LEU A 38 -23.56 17.13 -44.74
N ASP A 39 -24.80 16.71 -45.02
CA ASP A 39 -25.11 15.74 -46.07
C ASP A 39 -24.78 16.29 -47.46
N ALA A 40 -25.19 17.53 -47.77
CA ALA A 40 -24.89 18.16 -49.05
C ALA A 40 -23.37 18.32 -49.30
N LEU A 41 -22.60 18.71 -48.26
CA LEU A 41 -21.15 18.80 -48.34
C LEU A 41 -20.49 17.43 -48.52
N ALA A 42 -20.94 16.42 -47.77
CA ALA A 42 -20.44 15.05 -47.91
C ALA A 42 -20.75 14.47 -49.30
N ASP A 43 -21.97 14.68 -49.81
CA ASP A 43 -22.39 14.25 -51.13
C ASP A 43 -21.59 14.94 -52.24
N SER A 44 -21.29 16.24 -52.08
CA SER A 44 -20.40 16.96 -53.00
C SER A 44 -18.97 16.40 -53.01
N VAL A 45 -18.48 15.88 -51.90
CA VAL A 45 -17.18 15.19 -51.87
C VAL A 45 -17.28 13.86 -52.58
N ILE A 46 -18.33 13.08 -52.30
CA ILE A 46 -18.55 11.74 -52.85
C ILE A 46 -18.72 11.80 -54.37
N SER A 47 -19.46 12.78 -54.89
CA SER A 47 -19.70 12.95 -56.33
C SER A 47 -18.42 13.30 -57.10
N LYS A 48 -17.42 13.89 -56.43
CA LYS A 48 -16.12 14.26 -57.02
C LYS A 48 -15.05 13.17 -56.89
N LEU A 49 -15.34 12.06 -56.20
CA LEU A 49 -14.42 10.94 -56.09
C LEU A 49 -14.43 10.11 -57.37
N THR A 50 -13.38 10.28 -58.19
CA THR A 50 -13.20 9.53 -59.44
C THR A 50 -12.15 8.42 -59.26
N GLY A 51 -12.55 7.15 -59.38
CA GLY A 51 -11.65 5.99 -59.38
C GLY A 51 -12.08 4.84 -58.48
N ALA A 52 -11.50 3.65 -58.69
CA ALA A 52 -11.77 2.47 -57.87
C ALA A 52 -11.09 2.54 -56.49
N VAL A 53 -9.92 3.19 -56.43
CA VAL A 53 -9.06 3.35 -55.24
C VAL A 53 -8.51 4.78 -55.18
N THR A 54 -8.60 5.44 -54.02
CA THR A 54 -8.14 6.83 -53.84
C THR A 54 -7.39 7.00 -52.51
N ALA A 55 -6.40 7.89 -52.43
CA ALA A 55 -5.72 8.18 -51.17
C ALA A 55 -6.61 9.00 -50.22
N VAL A 56 -6.46 8.77 -48.90
CA VAL A 56 -7.26 9.51 -47.90
C VAL A 56 -7.01 11.02 -47.91
N GLU A 57 -5.82 11.47 -48.30
CA GLU A 57 -5.52 12.91 -48.42
C GLU A 57 -6.37 13.56 -49.52
N THR A 58 -6.56 12.89 -50.66
CA THR A 58 -7.41 13.37 -51.75
C THR A 58 -8.87 13.55 -51.30
N VAL A 59 -9.37 12.65 -50.44
CA VAL A 59 -10.71 12.80 -49.84
C VAL A 59 -10.77 14.04 -48.95
N GLN A 60 -9.71 14.34 -48.20
CA GLN A 60 -9.65 15.52 -47.35
C GLN A 60 -9.52 16.82 -48.15
N ASP A 61 -8.75 16.82 -49.24
CA ASP A 61 -8.63 17.96 -50.15
C ASP A 61 -9.96 18.29 -50.84
N LEU A 62 -10.75 17.27 -51.18
CA LEU A 62 -12.09 17.46 -51.74
C LEU A 62 -13.07 18.01 -50.71
N ALA A 63 -12.97 17.60 -49.44
CA ALA A 63 -13.80 18.17 -48.37
C ALA A 63 -13.47 19.64 -48.11
N GLU A 64 -12.19 19.99 -48.12
CA GLU A 64 -11.74 21.39 -48.07
C GLU A 64 -12.35 22.22 -49.21
N LYS A 65 -12.23 21.74 -50.46
CA LYS A 65 -12.81 22.42 -51.63
C LYS A 65 -14.33 22.53 -51.55
N ALA A 66 -15.02 21.47 -51.12
CA ALA A 66 -16.49 21.48 -51.00
C ALA A 66 -16.97 22.53 -49.99
N MET A 67 -16.28 22.68 -48.85
CA MET A 67 -16.61 23.72 -47.87
C MET A 67 -16.33 25.13 -48.42
N MET A 68 -15.19 25.34 -49.10
CA MET A 68 -14.87 26.63 -49.72
C MET A 68 -15.85 27.02 -50.83
N GLU A 69 -16.21 26.08 -51.72
CA GLU A 69 -17.17 26.31 -52.80
C GLU A 69 -18.58 26.64 -52.28
N ALA A 70 -18.95 26.05 -51.14
CA ALA A 70 -20.23 26.32 -50.47
C ALA A 70 -20.22 27.59 -49.59
N GLY A 71 -19.10 28.33 -49.55
CA GLY A 71 -18.96 29.60 -48.82
C GLY A 71 -18.63 29.47 -47.33
N TYR A 72 -18.34 28.26 -46.83
CA TYR A 72 -17.98 27.99 -45.44
C TYR A 72 -16.46 28.14 -45.22
N PHE A 73 -15.96 29.37 -45.40
CA PHE A 73 -14.52 29.66 -45.39
C PHE A 73 -13.87 29.46 -44.00
N GLU A 74 -14.55 29.88 -42.93
CA GLU A 74 -14.01 29.75 -41.58
C GLU A 74 -13.97 28.29 -41.13
N GLU A 75 -14.97 27.49 -41.49
CA GLU A 75 -15.02 26.05 -41.21
C GLU A 75 -13.99 25.29 -42.05
N ALA A 76 -13.82 25.66 -43.32
CA ALA A 76 -12.75 25.12 -44.16
C ALA A 76 -11.37 25.42 -43.53
N LYS A 77 -11.14 26.65 -43.07
CA LYS A 77 -9.90 27.04 -42.39
C LYS A 77 -9.67 26.22 -41.11
N ARG A 78 -10.69 26.03 -40.27
CA ARG A 78 -10.60 25.18 -39.07
C ARG A 78 -10.31 23.73 -39.42
N PHE A 79 -10.95 23.18 -40.45
CA PHE A 79 -10.68 21.84 -40.94
C PHE A 79 -9.22 21.67 -41.40
N ILE A 80 -8.67 22.64 -42.13
CA ILE A 80 -7.27 22.66 -42.56
C ILE A 80 -6.33 22.69 -41.35
N LEU A 81 -6.57 23.60 -40.40
CA LEU A 81 -5.75 23.74 -39.19
C LEU A 81 -5.79 22.47 -38.33
N TYR A 82 -6.98 21.87 -38.15
CA TYR A 82 -7.14 20.59 -37.46
C TYR A 82 -6.38 19.46 -38.17
N ARG A 83 -6.46 19.39 -39.50
CA ARG A 83 -5.72 18.42 -40.31
C ARG A 83 -4.21 18.58 -40.15
N ASP A 84 -3.71 19.81 -40.24
CA ASP A 84 -2.29 20.14 -40.08
C ASP A 84 -1.79 19.80 -38.67
N ALA A 85 -2.52 20.20 -37.63
CA ALA A 85 -2.20 19.85 -36.24
C ALA A 85 -2.13 18.33 -36.04
N ARG A 86 -3.07 17.57 -36.60
CA ARG A 86 -3.03 16.09 -36.56
C ARG A 86 -1.89 15.52 -37.37
N ALA A 87 -1.50 16.13 -38.49
CA ALA A 87 -0.34 15.72 -39.28
C ALA A 87 0.96 15.92 -38.49
N LYS A 88 1.14 17.08 -37.84
CA LYS A 88 2.26 17.37 -36.94
C LYS A 88 2.35 16.38 -35.78
N LYS A 89 1.25 16.13 -35.07
CA LYS A 89 1.20 15.13 -33.98
C LYS A 89 1.58 13.72 -34.45
N ARG A 90 1.19 13.33 -35.67
CA ARG A 90 1.59 12.04 -36.28
C ARG A 90 3.07 12.01 -36.66
N ALA A 91 3.60 13.10 -37.21
CA ALA A 91 5.01 13.19 -37.59
C ALA A 91 5.90 13.01 -36.36
N VAL A 92 5.62 13.74 -35.28
CA VAL A 92 6.32 13.62 -33.99
C VAL A 92 6.25 12.20 -33.44
N ARG A 93 5.07 11.58 -33.44
CA ARG A 93 4.89 10.20 -32.98
C ARG A 93 5.73 9.21 -33.80
N ASN A 94 5.70 9.32 -35.12
CA ASN A 94 6.44 8.44 -36.01
C ASN A 94 7.95 8.64 -35.86
N GLU A 95 8.39 9.89 -35.69
CA GLU A 95 9.78 10.25 -35.40
C GLU A 95 10.24 9.64 -34.07
N LEU A 96 9.48 9.85 -32.99
CA LEU A 96 9.79 9.28 -31.68
C LEU A 96 9.84 7.75 -31.71
N ALA A 97 8.89 7.09 -32.38
CA ALA A 97 8.88 5.64 -32.54
C ALA A 97 10.07 5.12 -33.37
N ALA A 98 10.53 5.87 -34.37
CA ALA A 98 11.67 5.48 -35.21
C ALA A 98 13.01 5.53 -34.46
N LEU A 99 13.08 6.20 -33.30
CA LEU A 99 14.28 6.24 -32.46
C LEU A 99 14.54 4.92 -31.72
N PHE A 100 13.59 3.98 -31.74
CA PHE A 100 13.67 2.71 -31.03
C PHE A 100 13.43 1.53 -31.98
N PRO A 101 14.11 0.39 -31.78
CA PRO A 101 13.89 -0.81 -32.59
C PRO A 101 12.51 -1.44 -32.35
N ASP A 102 11.91 -1.19 -31.20
CA ASP A 102 10.62 -1.76 -30.81
C ASP A 102 9.45 -1.13 -31.59
N ARG A 103 8.86 -1.93 -32.48
CA ARG A 103 7.74 -1.53 -33.33
C ARG A 103 6.43 -1.32 -32.57
N GLN A 104 6.28 -1.88 -31.37
CA GLN A 104 5.05 -1.75 -30.58
C GLN A 104 4.92 -0.36 -29.93
N LEU A 105 6.03 0.39 -29.78
CA LEU A 105 6.01 1.75 -29.24
C LEU A 105 5.16 2.72 -30.08
N GLY A 106 5.06 2.52 -31.39
CA GLY A 106 4.21 3.32 -32.24
C GLY A 106 2.72 3.27 -31.83
N GLU A 107 2.22 2.08 -31.47
CA GLU A 107 0.86 1.92 -30.99
C GLU A 107 0.70 2.39 -29.54
N LEU A 108 1.72 2.22 -28.69
CA LEU A 108 1.74 2.79 -27.33
C LEU A 108 1.58 4.32 -27.36
N PHE A 109 2.42 5.00 -28.14
CA PHE A 109 2.40 6.45 -28.29
C PHE A 109 1.08 6.95 -28.89
N LYS A 110 0.52 6.21 -29.85
CA LYS A 110 -0.80 6.51 -30.41
C LYS A 110 -1.90 6.38 -29.35
N GLY A 111 -1.85 5.37 -28.49
CA GLY A 111 -2.75 5.24 -27.35
C GLY A 111 -2.59 6.36 -26.34
N MET A 112 -1.36 6.79 -26.04
CA MET A 112 -1.09 7.94 -25.17
C MET A 112 -1.69 9.23 -25.74
N GLN A 113 -1.52 9.52 -27.03
CA GLN A 113 -2.13 10.69 -27.68
C GLN A 113 -3.66 10.64 -27.76
N ALA A 114 -4.25 9.44 -27.77
CA ALA A 114 -5.70 9.27 -27.80
C ALA A 114 -6.32 9.52 -26.42
N ASP A 115 -5.69 8.99 -25.37
CA ASP A 115 -6.18 9.09 -23.99
C ASP A 115 -5.85 10.44 -23.34
N PHE A 116 -4.81 11.14 -23.82
CA PHE A 116 -4.37 12.45 -23.33
C PHE A 116 -4.20 13.46 -24.50
N PRO A 117 -5.31 13.94 -25.09
CA PRO A 117 -5.28 14.81 -26.27
C PRO A 117 -4.83 16.26 -25.98
N GLU A 118 -4.82 16.68 -24.71
CA GLU A 118 -4.52 18.03 -24.26
C GLU A 118 -3.09 18.46 -24.61
N GLU A 119 -2.86 19.76 -24.84
CA GLU A 119 -1.56 20.29 -25.30
C GLU A 119 -0.43 20.07 -24.29
N GLU A 120 -0.75 20.04 -23.00
CA GLU A 120 0.22 19.77 -21.93
C GLU A 120 0.83 18.36 -21.98
N TYR A 121 0.14 17.40 -22.61
CA TYR A 121 0.58 16.01 -22.79
C TYR A 121 1.07 15.68 -24.20
N ASP A 122 1.34 16.70 -25.02
CA ASP A 122 1.79 16.50 -26.39
C ASP A 122 3.15 15.79 -26.43
N LEU A 123 3.24 14.74 -27.26
CA LEU A 123 4.48 13.95 -27.40
C LEU A 123 5.66 14.76 -27.97
N GLY A 124 5.42 15.93 -28.55
CA GLY A 124 6.47 16.86 -28.97
C GLY A 124 7.27 17.38 -27.77
N LYS A 125 6.60 17.60 -26.63
CA LYS A 125 7.27 17.95 -25.37
C LYS A 125 8.15 16.81 -24.88
N LEU A 126 7.64 15.56 -24.94
CA LEU A 126 8.42 14.37 -24.62
C LEU A 126 9.64 14.21 -25.53
N LEU A 127 9.47 14.35 -26.84
CA LEU A 127 10.57 14.26 -27.80
C LEU A 127 11.64 15.34 -27.54
N HIS A 128 11.21 16.59 -27.30
CA HIS A 128 12.13 17.68 -26.99
C HIS A 128 12.91 17.40 -25.70
N LYS A 129 12.22 17.01 -24.62
CA LYS A 129 12.86 16.68 -23.34
C LYS A 129 13.79 15.46 -23.47
N TYR A 130 13.37 14.43 -24.18
CA TYR A 130 14.17 13.23 -24.45
C TYR A 130 15.48 13.55 -25.15
N ARG A 131 15.45 14.44 -26.16
CA ARG A 131 16.67 14.88 -26.86
C ARG A 131 17.69 15.54 -25.94
N SER A 132 17.25 16.23 -24.89
CA SER A 132 18.18 16.83 -23.91
C SER A 132 18.96 15.80 -23.08
N PHE A 133 18.52 14.53 -23.07
CA PHE A 133 19.17 13.44 -22.33
C PHE A 133 19.99 12.49 -23.20
N LEU A 134 19.99 12.69 -24.52
CA LEU A 134 20.72 11.83 -25.43
C LEU A 134 22.22 12.15 -25.38
N SER A 135 23.04 11.11 -25.32
CA SER A 135 24.48 11.17 -25.60
C SER A 135 24.87 10.07 -26.59
N GLU A 136 25.97 10.28 -27.31
CA GLU A 136 26.39 9.39 -28.40
C GLU A 136 26.74 7.96 -27.93
N ALA A 137 27.08 7.79 -26.65
CA ALA A 137 27.54 6.53 -26.08
C ALA A 137 26.43 5.65 -25.47
N MET A 138 25.14 6.01 -25.62
CA MET A 138 24.03 5.28 -24.98
C MET A 138 23.59 4.06 -25.79
N ASP A 139 23.53 2.90 -25.12
CA ASP A 139 22.86 1.70 -25.63
C ASP A 139 21.33 1.82 -25.63
N ASP A 140 20.64 0.85 -26.22
CA ASP A 140 19.18 0.87 -26.36
C ASP A 140 18.45 0.90 -25.00
N ALA A 141 18.98 0.21 -23.98
CA ALA A 141 18.40 0.18 -22.65
C ALA A 141 18.52 1.54 -21.95
N ALA A 142 19.68 2.19 -22.04
CA ALA A 142 19.92 3.51 -21.51
C ALA A 142 19.08 4.57 -22.25
N ARG A 143 18.93 4.45 -23.57
CA ARG A 143 18.04 5.30 -24.39
C ARG A 143 16.58 5.17 -23.93
N TYR A 144 16.09 3.96 -23.71
CA TYR A 144 14.75 3.76 -23.17
C TYR A 144 14.59 4.33 -21.77
N GLY A 145 15.60 4.13 -20.90
CA GLY A 145 15.65 4.74 -19.58
C GLY A 145 15.58 6.27 -19.62
N ALA A 146 16.27 6.91 -20.57
CA ALA A 146 16.20 8.35 -20.79
C ALA A 146 14.82 8.80 -21.27
N LEU A 147 14.13 8.02 -22.11
CA LEU A 147 12.75 8.31 -22.51
C LEU A 147 11.80 8.30 -21.30
N VAL A 148 11.91 7.28 -20.43
CA VAL A 148 11.12 7.20 -19.20
C VAL A 148 11.43 8.40 -18.29
N ARG A 149 12.70 8.72 -18.07
CA ARG A 149 13.10 9.90 -17.26
C ARG A 149 12.55 11.20 -17.84
N ALA A 150 12.58 11.36 -19.15
CA ALA A 150 12.03 12.55 -19.81
C ALA A 150 10.52 12.69 -19.55
N ALA A 151 9.76 11.59 -19.62
CA ALA A 151 8.34 11.62 -19.28
C ALA A 151 8.10 11.93 -17.78
N VAL A 152 8.92 11.37 -16.89
CA VAL A 152 8.81 11.63 -15.45
C VAL A 152 9.08 13.09 -15.12
N GLU A 153 10.11 13.70 -15.70
CA GLU A 153 10.43 15.12 -15.49
C GLU A 153 9.41 16.10 -16.08
N LEU A 154 8.53 15.63 -16.98
CA LEU A 154 7.39 16.42 -17.45
C LEU A 154 6.21 16.40 -16.49
N THR A 155 6.26 15.58 -15.43
CA THR A 155 5.23 15.56 -14.38
C THR A 155 5.40 16.78 -13.48
N THR A 156 4.56 17.79 -13.71
CA THR A 156 4.50 19.02 -12.91
C THR A 156 3.13 19.21 -12.28
N GLN A 157 2.95 20.26 -11.47
CA GLN A 157 1.66 20.61 -10.90
C GLN A 157 0.62 20.94 -11.99
N GLU A 158 1.06 21.54 -13.09
CA GLU A 158 0.23 21.92 -14.24
C GLU A 158 -0.05 20.75 -15.19
N ALA A 159 0.84 19.75 -15.24
CA ALA A 159 0.71 18.60 -16.12
C ALA A 159 0.88 17.26 -15.35
N PRO A 160 0.05 16.99 -14.33
CA PRO A 160 0.24 15.85 -13.44
C PRO A 160 0.06 14.51 -14.14
N LYS A 161 -0.76 14.43 -15.22
CA LYS A 161 -1.05 13.15 -15.88
C LYS A 161 0.16 12.55 -16.62
N TRP A 162 1.27 13.28 -16.75
CA TRP A 162 2.55 12.69 -17.19
C TRP A 162 2.99 11.51 -16.33
N GLU A 163 2.53 11.40 -15.08
CA GLU A 163 2.75 10.21 -14.25
C GLU A 163 2.16 8.93 -14.86
N PHE A 164 0.99 9.01 -15.51
CA PHE A 164 0.35 7.88 -16.19
C PHE A 164 1.03 7.58 -17.53
N LEU A 165 1.43 8.61 -18.28
CA LEU A 165 2.20 8.44 -19.51
C LEU A 165 3.54 7.75 -19.22
N SER A 166 4.21 8.14 -18.13
CA SER A 166 5.45 7.53 -17.65
C SER A 166 5.24 6.08 -17.22
N ALA A 167 4.15 5.78 -16.50
CA ALA A 167 3.80 4.42 -16.12
C ALA A 167 3.59 3.50 -17.33
N ARG A 168 2.97 4.00 -18.40
CA ARG A 168 2.76 3.24 -19.65
C ARG A 168 4.07 2.82 -20.31
N LEU A 169 5.08 3.69 -20.31
CA LEU A 169 6.42 3.37 -20.82
C LEU A 169 7.08 2.28 -19.97
N VAL A 170 7.06 2.42 -18.64
CA VAL A 170 7.62 1.42 -17.73
C VAL A 170 6.91 0.07 -17.86
N MET A 171 5.58 0.08 -17.95
CA MET A 171 4.77 -1.13 -18.13
C MET A 171 5.13 -1.84 -19.43
N HIS A 172 5.28 -1.08 -20.52
CA HIS A 172 5.66 -1.61 -21.84
C HIS A 172 7.02 -2.30 -21.82
N ASP A 173 8.05 -1.64 -21.28
CA ASP A 173 9.39 -2.22 -21.12
C ASP A 173 9.38 -3.46 -20.23
N MET A 174 8.62 -3.44 -19.13
CA MET A 174 8.46 -4.60 -18.25
C MET A 174 7.88 -5.81 -19.00
N TYR A 175 6.81 -5.62 -19.78
CA TYR A 175 6.24 -6.71 -20.59
C TYR A 175 7.22 -7.23 -21.65
N ALA A 176 7.97 -6.35 -22.30
CA ALA A 176 8.96 -6.75 -23.30
C ALA A 176 10.07 -7.60 -22.67
N ARG A 177 10.60 -7.20 -21.52
CA ARG A 177 11.61 -7.96 -20.77
C ARG A 177 11.05 -9.29 -20.26
N LEU A 178 9.85 -9.27 -19.67
CA LEU A 178 9.22 -10.49 -19.16
C LEU A 178 9.00 -11.52 -20.27
N ALA A 179 8.54 -11.10 -21.45
CA ALA A 179 8.35 -12.00 -22.59
C ALA A 179 9.67 -12.66 -23.04
N GLN A 180 10.78 -11.93 -23.00
CA GLN A 180 12.11 -12.52 -23.28
C GLN A 180 12.50 -13.55 -22.20
N GLU A 181 12.26 -13.25 -20.93
CA GLU A 181 12.58 -14.15 -19.82
C GLU A 181 11.70 -15.42 -19.81
N GLU A 182 10.42 -15.29 -20.15
CA GLU A 182 9.48 -16.40 -20.36
C GLU A 182 9.91 -17.29 -21.53
N ALA A 183 10.27 -16.70 -22.67
CA ALA A 183 10.75 -17.43 -23.84
C ALA A 183 12.04 -18.21 -23.53
N LYS A 184 13.01 -17.58 -22.85
CA LYS A 184 14.25 -18.25 -22.39
C LYS A 184 13.96 -19.44 -21.49
N ARG A 185 12.96 -19.32 -20.62
CA ARG A 185 12.55 -20.37 -19.65
C ARG A 185 11.53 -21.37 -20.22
N LYS A 186 11.11 -21.22 -21.48
CA LYS A 186 10.07 -22.04 -22.14
C LYS A 186 8.74 -22.04 -21.37
N ILE A 187 8.40 -20.90 -20.78
CA ILE A 187 7.14 -20.70 -20.07
C ILE A 187 6.10 -20.18 -21.07
N SER A 188 4.97 -20.87 -21.17
CA SER A 188 3.86 -20.53 -22.05
C SER A 188 2.55 -20.49 -21.26
N GLY A 189 1.98 -19.30 -21.13
CA GLY A 189 0.72 -19.07 -20.42
C GLY A 189 0.83 -19.12 -18.89
N PHE A 190 -0.25 -18.70 -18.24
CA PHE A 190 -0.30 -18.48 -16.80
C PHE A 190 -0.24 -19.79 -15.99
N ALA A 191 -0.94 -20.84 -16.41
CA ALA A 191 -0.96 -22.11 -15.68
C ALA A 191 0.45 -22.73 -15.59
N GLN A 192 1.17 -22.81 -16.71
CA GLN A 192 2.55 -23.31 -16.73
C GLN A 192 3.50 -22.40 -15.94
N LYS A 193 3.29 -21.08 -15.98
CA LYS A 193 4.06 -20.13 -15.17
C LYS A 193 3.90 -20.44 -13.67
N ILE A 194 2.68 -20.64 -13.18
CA ILE A 194 2.45 -21.00 -11.77
C ILE A 194 3.19 -22.29 -11.41
N ASP A 195 3.10 -23.32 -12.25
CA ASP A 195 3.78 -24.60 -11.99
C ASP A 195 5.30 -24.42 -11.94
N TYR A 196 5.87 -23.64 -12.86
CA TYR A 196 7.29 -23.28 -12.87
C TYR A 196 7.72 -22.53 -11.60
N LEU A 197 6.95 -21.51 -11.19
CA LEU A 197 7.27 -20.69 -10.02
C LEU A 197 7.12 -21.50 -8.71
N ALA A 198 6.11 -22.36 -8.62
CA ALA A 198 5.88 -23.24 -7.47
C ALA A 198 7.03 -24.26 -7.32
N ALA A 199 7.47 -24.89 -8.42
CA ALA A 199 8.59 -25.84 -8.40
C ALA A 199 9.92 -25.21 -7.93
N ARG A 200 10.09 -23.89 -8.07
CA ARG A 200 11.27 -23.14 -7.60
C ARG A 200 11.11 -22.51 -6.21
N GLY A 201 9.97 -22.73 -5.54
CA GLY A 201 9.67 -22.11 -4.25
C GLY A 201 9.46 -20.59 -4.34
N LEU A 202 9.04 -20.07 -5.50
CA LEU A 202 8.72 -18.65 -5.69
C LEU A 202 7.20 -18.39 -5.59
N TYR A 203 6.40 -19.44 -5.72
CA TYR A 203 4.95 -19.45 -5.56
C TYR A 203 4.54 -20.55 -4.57
N GLY A 204 3.42 -20.37 -3.87
CA GLY A 204 2.91 -21.37 -2.93
C GLY A 204 2.44 -22.63 -3.66
N ALA A 205 2.99 -23.80 -3.30
CA ALA A 205 2.58 -25.10 -3.86
C ALA A 205 1.09 -25.42 -3.61
N TYR A 206 0.51 -24.83 -2.56
CA TYR A 206 -0.92 -24.93 -2.29
C TYR A 206 -1.80 -24.39 -3.42
N ILE A 207 -1.34 -23.45 -4.24
CA ILE A 207 -2.14 -22.92 -5.36
C ILE A 207 -2.38 -24.00 -6.43
N PRO A 208 -1.35 -24.64 -7.02
CA PRO A 208 -1.57 -25.72 -7.97
C PRO A 208 -2.22 -26.97 -7.35
N GLU A 209 -2.14 -27.16 -6.03
CA GLU A 209 -2.87 -28.22 -5.31
C GLU A 209 -4.38 -27.95 -5.22
N HIS A 210 -4.79 -26.68 -5.08
CA HIS A 210 -6.20 -26.30 -4.91
C HIS A 210 -6.92 -25.95 -6.22
N TYR A 211 -6.19 -25.61 -7.28
CA TYR A 211 -6.74 -25.26 -8.58
C TYR A 211 -6.19 -26.19 -9.66
N THR A 212 -7.04 -26.85 -10.43
CA THR A 212 -6.59 -27.68 -11.57
C THR A 212 -5.97 -26.82 -12.67
N GLY A 213 -5.22 -27.44 -13.60
CA GLY A 213 -4.67 -26.72 -14.76
C GLY A 213 -5.74 -25.98 -15.59
N GLU A 214 -6.92 -26.59 -15.74
CA GLU A 214 -8.07 -25.98 -16.42
C GLU A 214 -8.65 -24.80 -15.63
N GLU A 215 -8.81 -24.93 -14.31
CA GLU A 215 -9.28 -23.83 -13.45
C GLU A 215 -8.28 -22.66 -13.49
N ARG A 216 -6.97 -22.92 -13.47
CA ARG A 216 -5.92 -21.88 -13.61
C ARG A 216 -5.98 -21.19 -14.97
N ALA A 217 -6.22 -21.94 -16.05
CA ALA A 217 -6.41 -21.37 -17.37
C ALA A 217 -7.68 -20.51 -17.46
N ALA A 218 -8.78 -20.95 -16.84
CA ALA A 218 -10.01 -20.17 -16.74
C ALA A 218 -9.80 -18.86 -15.94
N CYS A 219 -9.05 -18.92 -14.82
CA CYS A 219 -8.67 -17.74 -14.05
C CYS A 219 -7.84 -16.75 -14.88
N ALA A 220 -6.92 -17.26 -15.71
CA ALA A 220 -6.10 -16.42 -16.59
C ALA A 220 -6.93 -15.60 -17.59
N ALA A 221 -8.09 -16.11 -18.01
CA ALA A 221 -9.02 -15.40 -18.89
C ALA A 221 -9.69 -14.19 -18.22
N PHE A 222 -9.59 -14.05 -16.89
CA PHE A 222 -10.08 -12.87 -16.18
C PHE A 222 -9.15 -11.67 -16.32
N ILE A 223 -7.87 -11.88 -16.66
CA ILE A 223 -6.87 -10.82 -16.77
C ILE A 223 -7.32 -9.77 -17.80
N ASP A 224 -7.43 -8.53 -17.34
CA ASP A 224 -7.75 -7.36 -18.15
C ASP A 224 -6.55 -6.40 -18.14
N ARG A 225 -5.83 -6.37 -19.27
CA ARG A 225 -4.63 -5.54 -19.43
C ARG A 225 -4.92 -4.06 -19.52
N GLU A 226 -6.16 -3.64 -19.83
CA GLU A 226 -6.50 -2.22 -19.88
C GLU A 226 -6.40 -1.57 -18.48
N ARG A 227 -6.56 -2.36 -17.42
CA ARG A 227 -6.39 -1.93 -16.03
C ARG A 227 -4.97 -1.52 -15.68
N ASN A 228 -3.98 -1.89 -16.50
CA ASN A 228 -2.61 -1.37 -16.37
C ASN A 228 -2.54 0.16 -16.53
N LYS A 229 -3.51 0.77 -17.24
CA LYS A 229 -3.60 2.23 -17.41
C LYS A 229 -3.97 2.98 -16.14
N LEU A 230 -4.41 2.28 -15.08
CA LEU A 230 -4.75 2.87 -13.79
C LEU A 230 -3.52 3.20 -12.94
N PHE A 231 -2.36 2.63 -13.26
CA PHE A 231 -1.14 2.88 -12.49
C PHE A 231 -0.52 4.24 -12.82
N THR A 232 -0.14 4.95 -11.78
CA THR A 232 0.81 6.08 -11.84
C THR A 232 2.25 5.54 -11.85
N TYR A 233 3.22 6.36 -12.27
CA TYR A 233 4.62 5.94 -12.30
C TYR A 233 5.14 5.47 -10.94
N SER A 234 4.85 6.24 -9.88
CA SER A 234 5.31 5.92 -8.52
C SER A 234 4.69 4.63 -7.99
N SER A 235 3.39 4.43 -8.21
CA SER A 235 2.69 3.20 -7.79
C SER A 235 3.20 1.98 -8.55
N LEU A 236 3.41 2.08 -9.86
CA LEU A 236 3.96 0.99 -10.66
C LEU A 236 5.37 0.63 -10.21
N GLN A 237 6.26 1.60 -10.03
CA GLN A 237 7.62 1.34 -9.53
C GLN A 237 7.61 0.61 -8.19
N LEU A 238 6.73 1.01 -7.27
CA LEU A 238 6.57 0.33 -5.99
C LEU A 238 6.08 -1.11 -6.16
N VAL A 239 5.06 -1.34 -7.01
CA VAL A 239 4.51 -2.67 -7.32
C VAL A 239 5.57 -3.58 -7.92
N LEU A 240 6.26 -3.10 -8.96
CA LEU A 240 7.29 -3.85 -9.65
C LEU A 240 8.50 -4.13 -8.78
N LYS A 241 8.86 -3.24 -7.83
CA LYS A 241 10.03 -3.46 -6.97
C LYS A 241 9.73 -4.36 -5.77
N ARG A 242 8.55 -4.21 -5.15
CA ARG A 242 8.29 -4.78 -3.82
C ARG A 242 7.29 -5.92 -3.81
N TYR A 243 6.31 -5.89 -4.71
CA TYR A 243 5.15 -6.75 -4.58
C TYR A 243 5.18 -7.94 -5.54
N VAL A 244 5.53 -7.74 -6.81
CA VAL A 244 5.59 -8.83 -7.80
C VAL A 244 6.69 -9.85 -7.51
N VAL A 245 6.53 -11.07 -8.01
CA VAL A 245 7.51 -12.15 -7.87
C VAL A 245 8.74 -11.90 -8.74
N HIS A 246 9.91 -12.01 -8.11
CA HIS A 246 11.22 -12.08 -8.75
C HIS A 246 11.83 -13.45 -8.46
N ASP A 247 12.72 -13.92 -9.33
CA ASP A 247 13.59 -15.03 -8.98
C ASP A 247 14.72 -14.60 -8.02
N TYR A 248 15.50 -15.58 -7.57
CA TYR A 248 16.60 -15.37 -6.62
C TYR A 248 17.71 -14.46 -7.15
N ASP A 249 17.80 -14.27 -8.46
CA ASP A 249 18.77 -13.38 -9.11
C ASP A 249 18.19 -11.94 -9.29
N GLY A 250 16.96 -11.70 -8.83
CA GLY A 250 16.28 -10.42 -8.95
C GLY A 250 15.60 -10.19 -10.29
N THR A 251 15.40 -11.23 -11.11
CA THR A 251 14.69 -11.12 -12.38
C THR A 251 13.18 -11.14 -12.15
N LEU A 252 12.45 -10.14 -12.64
CA LEU A 252 10.99 -10.07 -12.56
C LEU A 252 10.34 -11.17 -13.41
N LEU A 253 9.43 -11.95 -12.81
CA LEU A 253 8.73 -13.06 -13.48
C LEU A 253 7.19 -12.95 -13.43
N GLU A 254 6.66 -11.88 -12.85
CA GLU A 254 5.23 -11.70 -12.64
C GLU A 254 4.79 -10.27 -12.97
N THR A 255 3.66 -10.14 -13.68
CA THR A 255 3.04 -8.84 -13.97
C THR A 255 2.14 -8.37 -12.82
N PRO A 256 1.80 -7.08 -12.74
CA PRO A 256 0.82 -6.59 -11.76
C PRO A 256 -0.55 -7.28 -11.84
N GLN A 257 -1.00 -7.65 -13.04
CA GLN A 257 -2.27 -8.36 -13.21
C GLN A 257 -2.21 -9.80 -12.71
N GLU A 258 -1.10 -10.50 -12.98
CA GLU A 258 -0.87 -11.85 -12.46
C GLU A 258 -0.72 -11.83 -10.93
N MET A 259 -0.10 -10.79 -10.37
CA MET A 259 -0.04 -10.57 -8.92
C MET A 259 -1.44 -10.48 -8.31
N PHE A 260 -2.32 -9.61 -8.85
CA PHE A 260 -3.70 -9.48 -8.36
C PHE A 260 -4.49 -10.78 -8.51
N LEU A 261 -4.35 -11.48 -9.64
CA LEU A 261 -5.02 -12.76 -9.86
C LEU A 261 -4.53 -13.83 -8.88
N GLY A 262 -3.22 -13.90 -8.63
CA GLY A 262 -2.63 -14.82 -7.67
C GLY A 262 -3.11 -14.60 -6.24
N ILE A 263 -3.22 -13.32 -5.83
CA ILE A 263 -3.81 -12.96 -4.53
C ILE A 263 -5.27 -13.40 -4.47
N ALA A 264 -6.05 -13.13 -5.52
CA ALA A 264 -7.46 -13.54 -5.60
C ALA A 264 -7.62 -15.07 -5.51
N MET A 265 -6.77 -15.84 -6.20
CA MET A 265 -6.73 -17.30 -6.13
C MET A 265 -6.43 -17.81 -4.71
N HIS A 266 -5.47 -17.20 -4.02
CA HIS A 266 -5.19 -17.56 -2.63
C HIS A 266 -6.40 -17.30 -1.73
N LEU A 267 -6.98 -16.10 -1.79
CA LEU A 267 -8.10 -15.72 -0.91
C LEU A 267 -9.35 -16.57 -1.15
N ALA A 268 -9.58 -17.04 -2.39
CA ALA A 268 -10.74 -17.84 -2.75
C ALA A 268 -10.54 -19.36 -2.59
N MET A 269 -9.36 -19.85 -2.18
CA MET A 269 -9.04 -21.29 -2.25
C MET A 269 -9.95 -22.19 -1.41
N GLN A 270 -10.57 -21.65 -0.35
CA GLN A 270 -11.52 -22.36 0.54
C GLN A 270 -12.99 -22.00 0.27
N GLU A 271 -13.26 -21.20 -0.77
CA GLU A 271 -14.63 -20.83 -1.14
C GLU A 271 -15.36 -21.98 -1.84
N LYS A 272 -16.68 -22.06 -1.64
CA LYS A 272 -17.51 -23.09 -2.29
C LYS A 272 -17.50 -22.97 -3.81
N ASP A 273 -17.63 -21.75 -4.32
CA ASP A 273 -17.50 -21.41 -5.74
C ASP A 273 -16.23 -20.60 -5.96
N LYS A 274 -15.09 -21.31 -6.05
CA LYS A 274 -13.76 -20.72 -6.14
C LYS A 274 -13.67 -19.72 -7.29
N LEU A 275 -14.08 -20.09 -8.50
CA LEU A 275 -13.88 -19.26 -9.70
C LEU A 275 -14.72 -17.97 -9.64
N LEU A 276 -15.95 -18.03 -9.11
CA LEU A 276 -16.76 -16.85 -8.88
C LEU A 276 -16.06 -15.85 -7.95
N TRP A 277 -15.48 -16.34 -6.85
CA TRP A 277 -14.79 -15.49 -5.89
C TRP A 277 -13.44 -14.99 -6.40
N VAL A 278 -12.68 -15.83 -7.12
CA VAL A 278 -11.46 -15.38 -7.82
C VAL A 278 -11.77 -14.20 -8.75
N LYS A 279 -12.84 -14.31 -9.56
CA LYS A 279 -13.27 -13.21 -10.44
C LYS A 279 -13.58 -11.94 -9.65
N LYS A 280 -14.38 -12.04 -8.58
CA LYS A 280 -14.77 -10.90 -7.76
C LYS A 280 -13.57 -10.24 -7.07
N PHE A 281 -12.70 -11.03 -6.44
CA PHE A 281 -11.49 -10.53 -5.79
C PHE A 281 -10.51 -9.92 -6.81
N TYR A 282 -10.32 -10.56 -7.96
CA TYR A 282 -9.50 -9.99 -9.03
C TYR A 282 -10.07 -8.66 -9.51
N ASP A 283 -11.39 -8.58 -9.75
CA ASP A 283 -12.03 -7.37 -10.24
C ASP A 283 -11.85 -6.19 -9.27
N MET A 284 -12.15 -6.37 -7.98
CA MET A 284 -11.98 -5.29 -7.00
C MET A 284 -10.51 -4.86 -6.83
N LEU A 285 -9.57 -5.81 -6.85
CA LEU A 285 -8.14 -5.53 -6.65
C LEU A 285 -7.54 -4.82 -7.87
N SER A 286 -7.76 -5.37 -9.06
CA SER A 286 -7.13 -4.85 -10.29
C SER A 286 -7.77 -3.58 -10.83
N ARG A 287 -9.03 -3.28 -10.44
CA ARG A 287 -9.65 -1.96 -10.66
C ARG A 287 -9.25 -0.91 -9.62
N LEU A 288 -8.44 -1.31 -8.63
CA LEU A 288 -8.02 -0.46 -7.52
C LEU A 288 -9.20 0.08 -6.67
N GLU A 289 -10.32 -0.66 -6.65
CA GLU A 289 -11.49 -0.34 -5.81
C GLU A 289 -11.22 -0.64 -4.34
N VAL A 290 -10.38 -1.65 -4.08
CA VAL A 290 -9.93 -2.07 -2.75
C VAL A 290 -8.43 -2.36 -2.79
N THR A 291 -7.71 -1.94 -1.74
CA THR A 291 -6.33 -2.37 -1.50
C THR A 291 -6.26 -3.28 -0.29
N MET A 292 -5.36 -4.28 -0.36
CA MET A 292 -5.06 -5.13 0.78
C MET A 292 -3.89 -4.56 1.58
N ALA A 293 -3.76 -5.01 2.83
CA ALA A 293 -2.57 -4.72 3.62
C ALA A 293 -1.31 -5.24 2.92
N THR A 294 -0.18 -4.55 3.14
CA THR A 294 1.14 -4.95 2.61
C THR A 294 1.46 -6.44 2.76
N PRO A 295 1.29 -7.11 3.92
CA PRO A 295 1.54 -8.55 4.04
C PRO A 295 0.71 -9.38 3.06
N THR A 296 -0.59 -9.12 2.92
CA THR A 296 -1.45 -9.84 1.98
C THR A 296 -0.98 -9.64 0.53
N LEU A 297 -0.70 -8.40 0.11
CA LEU A 297 -0.20 -8.12 -1.25
C LEU A 297 1.15 -8.80 -1.53
N SER A 298 2.05 -8.83 -0.55
CA SER A 298 3.39 -9.39 -0.70
C SER A 298 3.42 -10.91 -0.65
N ASN A 299 2.59 -11.52 0.20
CA ASN A 299 2.78 -12.90 0.67
C ASN A 299 1.70 -13.89 0.21
N ALA A 300 0.48 -13.43 -0.11
CA ALA A 300 -0.67 -14.31 -0.30
C ALA A 300 -0.46 -15.44 -1.32
N ARG A 301 0.36 -15.25 -2.35
CA ARG A 301 0.61 -16.27 -3.39
C ARG A 301 1.99 -16.93 -3.29
N LYS A 302 2.82 -16.51 -2.33
CA LYS A 302 4.19 -17.00 -2.11
C LYS A 302 4.19 -18.13 -1.07
N PRO A 303 5.27 -18.92 -0.91
CA PRO A 303 5.29 -20.02 0.04
C PRO A 303 5.08 -19.60 1.51
N TYR A 304 5.66 -18.46 1.90
CA TYR A 304 5.51 -17.89 3.24
C TYR A 304 4.30 -16.96 3.27
N HIS A 305 3.16 -17.45 3.77
CA HIS A 305 1.83 -16.82 3.60
C HIS A 305 1.33 -16.10 4.86
N GLN A 306 2.20 -15.33 5.54
CA GLN A 306 1.76 -14.46 6.64
C GLN A 306 0.98 -13.28 6.06
N LEU A 307 -0.35 -13.29 6.25
CA LEU A 307 -1.25 -12.26 5.70
C LEU A 307 -1.49 -11.07 6.64
N SER A 308 -1.21 -11.24 7.93
CA SER A 308 -1.45 -10.23 8.96
C SER A 308 -0.14 -9.55 9.36
N SER A 309 -0.21 -8.24 9.62
CA SER A 309 0.98 -7.43 9.99
C SER A 309 0.91 -6.80 11.37
N CYS A 310 -0.24 -6.78 12.04
CA CYS A 310 -0.39 -6.12 13.33
C CYS A 310 -0.80 -7.15 14.39
N PHE A 311 -0.08 -7.15 15.50
CA PHE A 311 -0.29 -8.07 16.62
C PHE A 311 -0.32 -7.29 17.93
N ILE A 312 -0.96 -7.87 18.94
CA ILE A 312 -1.03 -7.28 20.28
C ILE A 312 -0.84 -8.40 21.30
N ASP A 313 -0.09 -8.13 22.38
CA ASP A 313 0.16 -9.08 23.45
C ASP A 313 0.09 -8.43 24.83
N THR A 314 -0.33 -9.21 25.83
CA THR A 314 -0.42 -8.81 27.23
C THR A 314 0.74 -9.45 27.98
N VAL A 315 1.73 -8.64 28.37
CA VAL A 315 2.96 -9.12 28.99
C VAL A 315 2.68 -9.54 30.45
N PRO A 316 2.79 -10.83 30.81
CA PRO A 316 2.52 -11.28 32.18
C PRO A 316 3.61 -10.84 33.16
N ASP A 317 3.26 -10.69 34.45
CA ASP A 317 4.22 -10.37 35.52
C ASP A 317 5.04 -11.60 35.98
N SER A 318 5.72 -12.27 35.05
CA SER A 318 6.61 -13.40 35.32
C SER A 318 7.79 -13.42 34.35
N LEU A 319 8.92 -13.98 34.78
CA LEU A 319 10.12 -14.07 33.95
C LEU A 319 9.84 -14.84 32.65
N ASP A 320 9.21 -16.01 32.76
CA ASP A 320 8.87 -16.85 31.62
C ASP A 320 7.86 -16.16 30.68
N GLY A 321 6.87 -15.45 31.25
CA GLY A 321 5.88 -14.70 30.48
C GLY A 321 6.49 -13.54 29.70
N ILE A 322 7.39 -12.77 30.32
CA ILE A 322 8.09 -11.65 29.68
C ILE A 322 8.96 -12.15 28.53
N TYR A 323 9.81 -13.16 28.77
CA TYR A 323 10.65 -13.71 27.71
C TYR A 323 9.84 -14.37 26.60
N ARG A 324 8.70 -15.00 26.91
CA ARG A 324 7.80 -15.54 25.89
C ARG A 324 7.19 -14.45 25.02
N SER A 325 6.82 -13.31 25.60
CA SER A 325 6.30 -12.15 24.86
C SER A 325 7.37 -11.57 23.93
N ILE A 326 8.63 -11.52 24.38
CA ILE A 326 9.78 -11.09 23.56
C ILE A 326 10.06 -12.09 22.43
N ASP A 327 10.02 -13.41 22.69
CA ASP A 327 10.14 -14.45 21.66
C ASP A 327 9.03 -14.35 20.60
N ASN A 328 7.78 -14.11 21.03
CA ASN A 328 6.68 -13.85 20.12
C ASN A 328 6.92 -12.59 19.27
N PHE A 329 7.39 -11.51 19.89
CA PHE A 329 7.73 -10.29 19.17
C PHE A 329 8.83 -10.52 18.12
N ALA A 330 9.91 -11.23 18.47
CA ALA A 330 10.95 -11.61 17.53
C ALA A 330 10.39 -12.41 16.33
N LYS A 331 9.52 -13.39 16.58
CA LYS A 331 8.88 -14.19 15.52
C LYS A 331 7.97 -13.37 14.62
N VAL A 332 7.21 -12.43 15.19
CA VAL A 332 6.35 -11.50 14.44
C VAL A 332 7.21 -10.55 13.59
N SER A 333 8.26 -9.97 14.18
CA SER A 333 9.16 -9.03 13.53
C SER A 333 9.93 -9.66 12.37
N LYS A 334 10.31 -10.95 12.48
CA LYS A 334 10.96 -11.72 11.41
C LYS A 334 10.21 -11.67 10.08
N PHE A 335 8.87 -11.61 10.12
CA PHE A 335 8.01 -11.54 8.93
C PHE A 335 7.48 -10.12 8.65
N GLY A 336 8.03 -9.14 9.35
CA GLY A 336 7.69 -7.73 9.21
C GLY A 336 6.38 -7.29 9.83
N GLY A 337 5.89 -8.05 10.82
CA GLY A 337 4.78 -7.60 11.65
C GLY A 337 5.23 -6.56 12.69
N GLY A 338 4.37 -5.61 12.98
CA GLY A 338 4.47 -4.70 14.13
C GLY A 338 3.65 -5.22 15.31
N MET A 339 4.06 -4.85 16.53
CA MET A 339 3.44 -5.36 17.75
C MET A 339 3.11 -4.26 18.75
N GLY A 340 1.93 -4.34 19.37
CA GLY A 340 1.60 -3.62 20.60
C GLY A 340 1.85 -4.53 21.81
N LEU A 341 2.64 -4.07 22.77
CA LEU A 341 2.93 -4.81 24.00
C LEU A 341 2.37 -4.06 25.20
N TYR A 342 1.42 -4.67 25.89
CA TYR A 342 0.90 -4.11 27.14
C TYR A 342 1.74 -4.55 28.33
N PHE A 343 2.40 -3.59 28.98
CA PHE A 343 3.27 -3.80 30.13
C PHE A 343 2.63 -3.47 31.48
N GLY A 344 1.37 -3.02 31.50
CA GLY A 344 0.71 -2.56 32.74
C GLY A 344 0.49 -3.64 33.80
N LYS A 345 0.68 -4.92 33.48
CA LYS A 345 0.67 -6.00 34.48
C LYS A 345 2.01 -6.19 35.20
N VAL A 346 3.12 -5.85 34.54
CA VAL A 346 4.48 -6.09 35.03
C VAL A 346 4.75 -5.21 36.24
N ARG A 347 5.31 -5.78 37.30
CA ARG A 347 5.56 -5.05 38.55
C ARG A 347 6.53 -3.87 38.37
N ALA A 348 6.26 -2.80 39.11
CA ALA A 348 7.05 -1.58 39.09
C ALA A 348 8.38 -1.70 39.84
N THR A 349 9.24 -0.70 39.66
CA THR A 349 10.53 -0.59 40.36
C THR A 349 10.34 -0.63 41.88
N GLY A 350 11.20 -1.37 42.57
CA GLY A 350 11.20 -1.51 44.02
C GLY A 350 10.18 -2.50 44.58
N ALA A 351 9.31 -3.06 43.75
CA ALA A 351 8.36 -4.10 44.17
C ALA A 351 9.09 -5.38 44.67
N PRO A 352 8.47 -6.17 45.56
CA PRO A 352 9.10 -7.37 46.09
C PRO A 352 9.27 -8.46 45.04
N ILE A 353 10.34 -9.24 45.15
CA ILE A 353 10.54 -10.49 44.40
C ILE A 353 10.80 -11.60 45.42
N ARG A 354 9.98 -12.64 45.43
CA ARG A 354 10.09 -13.77 46.38
C ARG A 354 10.18 -13.31 47.86
N GLY A 355 9.48 -12.23 48.20
CA GLY A 355 9.48 -11.63 49.54
C GLY A 355 10.59 -10.61 49.81
N PHE A 356 11.60 -10.48 48.95
CA PHE A 356 12.66 -9.48 49.11
C PHE A 356 12.20 -8.11 48.60
N GLN A 357 12.05 -7.15 49.50
CA GLN A 357 11.64 -5.77 49.20
C GLN A 357 12.71 -5.03 48.39
N GLY A 358 12.31 -4.12 47.51
CA GLY A 358 13.24 -3.31 46.72
C GLY A 358 13.92 -4.05 45.55
N ALA A 359 13.55 -5.30 45.28
CA ALA A 359 14.29 -6.16 44.35
C ALA A 359 13.93 -5.96 42.87
N ALA A 360 12.71 -5.53 42.54
CA ALA A 360 12.29 -5.38 41.15
C ALA A 360 12.92 -4.16 40.46
N GLY A 361 13.43 -4.37 39.25
CA GLY A 361 14.04 -3.32 38.43
C GLY A 361 13.07 -2.50 37.56
N GLY A 362 11.76 -2.77 37.67
CA GLY A 362 10.70 -2.07 36.94
C GLY A 362 10.58 -2.44 35.47
N VAL A 363 9.64 -1.78 34.78
CA VAL A 363 9.29 -2.07 33.38
C VAL A 363 10.38 -1.65 32.39
N ILE A 364 11.15 -0.60 32.70
CA ILE A 364 12.12 0.02 31.79
C ILE A 364 13.19 -0.96 31.31
N ARG A 365 13.71 -1.80 32.21
CA ARG A 365 14.75 -2.79 31.88
C ARG A 365 14.23 -3.87 30.93
N TRP A 366 12.97 -4.26 31.05
CA TRP A 366 12.34 -5.21 30.15
C TRP A 366 12.04 -4.57 28.79
N ILE A 367 11.63 -3.31 28.78
CA ILE A 367 11.42 -2.53 27.54
C ILE A 367 12.73 -2.35 26.78
N LYS A 368 13.88 -2.24 27.46
CA LYS A 368 15.19 -2.25 26.80
C LYS A 368 15.43 -3.54 26.01
N LEU A 369 15.02 -4.71 26.52
CA LEU A 369 15.14 -5.96 25.76
C LEU A 369 14.22 -5.97 24.53
N VAL A 370 13.02 -5.40 24.66
CA VAL A 370 12.11 -5.19 23.52
C VAL A 370 12.76 -4.29 22.46
N ASN A 371 13.38 -3.18 22.87
CA ASN A 371 14.14 -2.28 21.99
C ASN A 371 15.20 -3.04 21.20
N ASP A 372 16.07 -3.75 21.91
CA ASP A 372 17.22 -4.41 21.29
C ASP A 372 16.76 -5.57 20.38
N THR A 373 15.62 -6.20 20.70
CA THR A 373 14.97 -7.18 19.82
C THR A 373 14.45 -6.55 18.53
N ALA A 374 13.85 -5.35 18.61
CA ALA A 374 13.36 -4.62 17.44
C ALA A 374 14.49 -4.22 16.48
N VAL A 375 15.66 -3.89 17.04
CA VAL A 375 16.88 -3.59 16.28
C VAL A 375 17.50 -4.86 15.69
N ALA A 376 17.56 -5.95 16.46
CA ALA A 376 18.21 -7.19 16.03
C ALA A 376 17.40 -7.97 14.97
N VAL A 377 16.07 -7.94 15.06
CA VAL A 377 15.19 -8.68 14.16
C VAL A 377 14.53 -7.74 13.16
N ASP A 378 15.34 -7.28 12.21
CA ASP A 378 14.88 -6.44 11.10
C ASP A 378 14.32 -7.29 9.92
N GLN A 379 13.57 -6.66 9.04
CA GLN A 379 12.88 -7.29 7.91
C GLN A 379 13.85 -7.64 6.77
N LEU A 380 14.87 -8.47 7.04
CA LEU A 380 15.95 -8.79 6.09
C LEU A 380 16.64 -7.51 5.57
N GLY A 381 16.91 -6.56 6.47
CA GLY A 381 17.52 -5.27 6.15
C GLY A 381 16.63 -4.26 5.41
N MET A 382 15.36 -4.59 5.12
CA MET A 382 14.47 -3.68 4.37
C MET A 382 13.80 -2.63 5.27
N ARG A 383 13.49 -2.97 6.53
CA ARG A 383 12.88 -2.08 7.54
C ARG A 383 13.21 -2.60 8.96
N GLN A 384 13.44 -1.68 9.90
CA GLN A 384 13.59 -2.01 11.32
C GLN A 384 12.30 -2.61 11.90
N GLY A 385 12.42 -3.47 12.91
CA GLY A 385 11.29 -3.93 13.70
C GLY A 385 10.62 -2.75 14.40
N ALA A 386 9.29 -2.77 14.51
CA ALA A 386 8.53 -1.67 15.09
C ALA A 386 7.57 -2.18 16.17
N VAL A 387 7.63 -1.57 17.34
CA VAL A 387 6.87 -2.00 18.52
C VAL A 387 6.39 -0.79 19.32
N ALA A 388 5.11 -0.80 19.67
CA ALA A 388 4.56 0.12 20.65
C ALA A 388 4.48 -0.58 22.00
N VAL A 389 4.96 0.07 23.05
CA VAL A 389 4.80 -0.42 24.42
C VAL A 389 3.78 0.46 25.12
N TYR A 390 2.78 -0.16 25.74
CA TYR A 390 1.70 0.50 26.45
C TYR A 390 1.85 0.35 27.95
N LEU A 391 1.71 1.46 28.67
CA LEU A 391 1.72 1.51 30.12
C LEU A 391 0.54 2.35 30.65
N ASP A 392 -0.02 1.97 31.79
CA ASP A 392 -1.09 2.71 32.42
C ASP A 392 -0.64 4.05 33.01
N ALA A 393 -1.49 5.07 32.92
CA ALA A 393 -1.24 6.39 33.48
C ALA A 393 -1.12 6.39 35.03
N TRP A 394 -1.61 5.35 35.71
CA TRP A 394 -1.49 5.16 37.15
C TRP A 394 -0.31 4.26 37.55
N HIS A 395 0.44 3.73 36.57
CA HIS A 395 1.56 2.84 36.87
C HIS A 395 2.73 3.62 37.49
N ARG A 396 3.33 3.09 38.57
CA ARG A 396 4.39 3.76 39.36
C ARG A 396 5.63 4.17 38.53
N ASP A 397 5.98 3.40 37.50
CA ASP A 397 7.11 3.68 36.60
C ASP A 397 6.78 4.65 35.45
N LEU A 398 5.58 5.26 35.40
CA LEU A 398 5.18 6.15 34.30
C LEU A 398 6.16 7.33 34.08
N PRO A 399 6.65 8.05 35.10
CA PRO A 399 7.56 9.19 34.88
C PRO A 399 8.87 8.82 34.18
N GLU A 400 9.42 7.65 34.48
CA GLU A 400 10.62 7.10 33.84
C GLU A 400 10.29 6.59 32.44
N PHE A 401 9.12 5.96 32.27
CA PHE A 401 8.62 5.48 30.98
C PHE A 401 8.47 6.62 29.95
N LEU A 402 8.00 7.79 30.38
CA LEU A 402 7.89 8.99 29.54
C LEU A 402 9.25 9.54 29.09
N GLN A 403 10.36 9.08 29.66
CA GLN A 403 11.72 9.53 29.33
C GLN A 403 12.49 8.51 28.46
N LEU A 404 11.87 7.40 28.05
CA LEU A 404 12.54 6.32 27.31
C LEU A 404 13.25 6.78 26.04
N ARG A 405 12.66 7.74 25.30
CA ARG A 405 13.19 8.19 24.00
C ARG A 405 13.93 9.52 24.06
N THR A 406 14.02 10.16 25.23
CA THR A 406 14.74 11.43 25.37
C THR A 406 16.24 11.20 25.22
N ASN A 407 16.96 12.14 24.62
CA ASN A 407 18.40 12.02 24.37
C ASN A 407 19.29 12.14 25.62
N ASN A 408 18.75 12.63 26.74
CA ASN A 408 19.51 12.86 27.98
C ASN A 408 19.21 11.78 29.02
N GLY A 409 20.22 11.40 29.81
CA GLY A 409 20.11 10.48 30.94
C GLY A 409 21.00 9.23 30.79
N ASP A 410 20.79 8.24 31.66
CA ASP A 410 21.48 6.94 31.57
C ASP A 410 20.94 6.14 30.37
N ASP A 411 21.81 5.81 29.43
CA ASP A 411 21.51 5.04 28.22
C ASP A 411 20.90 3.65 28.53
N ARG A 412 21.26 3.06 29.68
CA ARG A 412 20.70 1.78 30.14
C ARG A 412 19.20 1.86 30.45
N MET A 413 18.68 3.07 30.60
CA MET A 413 17.27 3.37 30.85
C MET A 413 16.57 3.94 29.61
N LYS A 414 17.18 3.85 28.42
CA LYS A 414 16.64 4.35 27.15
C LYS A 414 16.22 3.24 26.20
N ALA A 415 15.18 3.52 25.42
CA ALA A 415 14.66 2.65 24.37
C ALA A 415 14.19 3.51 23.20
N HIS A 416 15.13 3.87 22.31
CA HIS A 416 14.88 4.82 21.20
C HIS A 416 14.04 4.22 20.06
N ASP A 417 14.09 2.90 19.89
CA ASP A 417 13.47 2.11 18.83
C ASP A 417 12.09 1.54 19.24
N VAL A 418 11.61 1.90 20.42
CA VAL A 418 10.26 1.59 20.91
C VAL A 418 9.39 2.85 20.79
N PHE A 419 8.09 2.67 20.52
CA PHE A 419 7.09 3.74 20.61
C PHE A 419 6.33 3.66 21.94
N PRO A 420 6.61 4.52 22.93
CA PRO A 420 5.82 4.61 24.15
C PRO A 420 4.36 4.95 23.84
N ALA A 421 3.45 4.38 24.61
CA ALA A 421 2.03 4.68 24.57
C ALA A 421 1.46 4.60 25.99
N VAL A 422 0.51 5.48 26.31
CA VAL A 422 -0.10 5.57 27.65
C VAL A 422 -1.58 5.23 27.58
N CYS A 423 -2.00 4.35 28.48
CA CYS A 423 -3.40 3.98 28.69
C CYS A 423 -4.00 4.90 29.76
N TYR A 424 -5.00 5.70 29.39
CA TYR A 424 -5.65 6.66 30.26
C TYR A 424 -7.03 6.15 30.70
N PRO A 425 -7.28 6.01 32.02
CA PRO A 425 -8.63 5.95 32.54
C PRO A 425 -9.27 7.34 32.46
N ASP A 426 -10.60 7.40 32.34
CA ASP A 426 -11.33 8.68 32.23
C ASP A 426 -11.08 9.57 33.46
N LEU A 427 -10.85 8.97 34.65
CA LEU A 427 -10.51 9.70 35.87
C LEU A 427 -9.29 10.59 35.70
N PHE A 428 -8.24 10.14 34.99
CA PHE A 428 -7.05 10.96 34.77
C PHE A 428 -7.42 12.27 34.07
N TRP A 429 -8.25 12.20 33.02
CA TRP A 429 -8.70 13.37 32.29
C TRP A 429 -9.71 14.21 33.07
N LYS A 430 -10.60 13.60 33.86
CA LYS A 430 -11.49 14.32 34.79
C LYS A 430 -10.66 15.15 35.79
N MET A 431 -9.64 14.56 36.41
CA MET A 431 -8.75 15.26 37.33
C MET A 431 -7.92 16.34 36.62
N ALA A 432 -7.41 16.09 35.42
CA ALA A 432 -6.70 17.10 34.66
C ALA A 432 -7.59 18.31 34.30
N ARG A 433 -8.88 18.10 34.04
CA ARG A 433 -9.82 19.18 33.74
C ARG A 433 -10.28 19.92 35.00
N ASP A 434 -10.66 19.19 36.04
CA ASP A 434 -11.43 19.75 37.16
C ASP A 434 -10.58 19.98 38.43
N ASN A 435 -9.42 19.32 38.55
CA ASN A 435 -8.58 19.36 39.75
C ASN A 435 -7.09 19.18 39.42
N MET A 436 -6.53 20.08 38.61
CA MET A 436 -5.14 19.99 38.12
C MET A 436 -4.09 20.04 39.25
N ASP A 437 -4.41 20.70 40.36
CA ASP A 437 -3.53 20.79 41.55
C ASP A 437 -3.72 19.60 42.51
N GLY A 438 -4.67 18.70 42.22
CA GLY A 438 -4.88 17.46 42.96
C GLY A 438 -3.73 16.46 42.81
N THR A 439 -3.68 15.50 43.73
CA THR A 439 -2.66 14.44 43.75
C THR A 439 -3.08 13.28 42.86
N TRP A 440 -2.21 12.89 41.93
CA TRP A 440 -2.29 11.63 41.21
C TRP A 440 -1.44 10.57 41.91
N TYR A 441 -2.07 9.48 42.33
CA TYR A 441 -1.41 8.36 43.01
C TYR A 441 -1.05 7.28 41.99
N MET A 442 0.24 6.98 41.89
CA MET A 442 0.73 5.89 41.04
C MET A 442 1.21 4.71 41.88
N MET A 443 0.84 3.50 41.46
CA MET A 443 0.97 2.28 42.27
C MET A 443 1.56 1.14 41.46
N CYS A 444 2.00 0.08 42.14
CA CYS A 444 2.52 -1.13 41.51
C CYS A 444 1.39 -2.16 41.35
N PRO A 445 1.15 -2.71 40.14
CA PRO A 445 0.09 -3.70 39.90
C PRO A 445 0.26 -4.96 40.76
N HIS A 446 1.50 -5.38 41.01
CA HIS A 446 1.80 -6.56 41.84
C HIS A 446 1.43 -6.38 43.32
N GLU A 447 1.72 -5.20 43.88
CA GLU A 447 1.37 -4.89 45.27
C GLU A 447 -0.14 -4.77 45.45
N ILE A 448 -0.84 -4.14 44.50
CA ILE A 448 -2.31 -4.10 44.48
C ILE A 448 -2.85 -5.53 44.50
N TYR A 449 -2.39 -6.40 43.61
CA TYR A 449 -2.86 -7.78 43.55
C TYR A 449 -2.57 -8.56 44.84
N THR A 450 -1.40 -8.39 45.44
CA THR A 450 -1.03 -9.07 46.70
C THR A 450 -1.88 -8.60 47.88
N VAL A 451 -2.23 -7.31 47.95
CA VAL A 451 -2.98 -6.73 49.07
C VAL A 451 -4.50 -6.90 48.90
N LYS A 452 -5.02 -6.66 47.69
CA LYS A 452 -6.46 -6.58 47.40
C LYS A 452 -7.03 -7.84 46.77
N GLY A 453 -6.20 -8.69 46.15
CA GLY A 453 -6.64 -9.89 45.44
C GLY A 453 -7.28 -9.63 44.07
N TYR A 454 -7.39 -8.36 43.64
CA TYR A 454 -7.84 -7.97 42.31
C TYR A 454 -6.75 -7.19 41.57
N ARG A 455 -6.93 -7.06 40.26
CA ARG A 455 -6.06 -6.30 39.37
C ARG A 455 -6.77 -5.05 38.94
N LEU A 456 -6.13 -3.89 39.12
CA LEU A 456 -6.75 -2.62 38.79
C LEU A 456 -6.88 -2.46 37.27
N GLU A 457 -5.92 -2.99 36.51
CA GLU A 457 -5.97 -2.97 35.05
C GLU A 457 -7.09 -3.80 34.42
N ASP A 458 -7.70 -4.72 35.18
CA ASP A 458 -8.81 -5.58 34.75
C ASP A 458 -10.19 -4.90 34.94
N ALA A 459 -10.22 -3.60 35.23
CA ALA A 459 -11.44 -2.80 35.40
C ALA A 459 -11.42 -1.54 34.53
N TYR A 460 -12.60 -0.97 34.25
CA TYR A 460 -12.75 0.31 33.56
C TYR A 460 -13.98 1.08 34.08
N GLY A 461 -14.03 2.40 33.84
CA GLY A 461 -15.14 3.26 34.26
C GLY A 461 -15.34 3.27 35.78
N ASP A 462 -16.60 3.25 36.24
CA ASP A 462 -16.93 3.43 37.66
C ASP A 462 -16.34 2.33 38.56
N ASP A 463 -16.28 1.07 38.09
CA ASP A 463 -15.63 -0.02 38.84
C ASP A 463 -14.13 0.25 39.03
N TRP A 464 -13.47 0.79 38.00
CA TRP A 464 -12.06 1.17 38.08
C TRP A 464 -11.85 2.33 39.05
N GLU A 465 -12.69 3.37 38.99
CA GLU A 465 -12.58 4.53 39.90
C GLU A 465 -12.75 4.11 41.37
N ASN A 466 -13.74 3.26 41.66
CA ASN A 466 -13.95 2.73 43.00
C ASN A 466 -12.75 1.92 43.51
N LYS A 467 -12.21 1.00 42.68
CA LYS A 467 -11.02 0.21 43.02
C LYS A 467 -9.77 1.07 43.17
N TYR A 468 -9.62 2.11 42.35
CA TYR A 468 -8.51 3.04 42.42
C TYR A 468 -8.50 3.76 43.78
N PHE A 469 -9.62 4.36 44.19
CA PHE A 469 -9.70 5.05 45.47
C PHE A 469 -9.64 4.09 46.68
N ASP A 470 -10.16 2.87 46.56
CA ASP A 470 -9.96 1.81 47.57
C ASP A 470 -8.47 1.44 47.74
N CYS A 471 -7.69 1.43 46.66
CA CYS A 471 -6.23 1.25 46.73
C CYS A 471 -5.54 2.47 47.34
N VAL A 472 -5.96 3.68 46.98
CA VAL A 472 -5.40 4.93 47.51
C VAL A 472 -5.59 5.03 49.02
N ALA A 473 -6.73 4.58 49.55
CA ALA A 473 -7.05 4.60 50.98
C ALA A 473 -6.32 3.51 51.80
N ASP A 474 -5.69 2.51 51.17
CA ASP A 474 -5.07 1.38 51.87
C ASP A 474 -3.58 1.59 52.10
N ASP A 475 -3.17 1.84 53.34
CA ASP A 475 -1.78 2.14 53.71
C ASP A 475 -0.79 1.00 53.45
N ARG A 476 -1.26 -0.21 53.19
CA ARG A 476 -0.41 -1.35 52.83
C ARG A 476 0.13 -1.27 51.39
N ILE A 477 -0.45 -0.40 50.55
CA ILE A 477 -0.02 -0.21 49.16
C ILE A 477 0.84 1.05 49.08
N ALA A 478 2.07 0.93 48.60
CA ALA A 478 2.93 2.09 48.42
C ALA A 478 2.46 2.94 47.24
N LYS A 479 2.30 4.26 47.47
CA LYS A 479 1.90 5.22 46.44
C LYS A 479 3.04 6.18 46.12
N ARG A 480 3.23 6.46 44.83
CA ARG A 480 4.03 7.58 44.35
C ARG A 480 3.07 8.73 44.04
N GLU A 481 3.17 9.79 44.80
CA GLU A 481 2.30 10.96 44.70
C GLU A 481 2.93 12.02 43.80
N ILE A 482 2.21 12.44 42.76
CA ILE A 482 2.62 13.54 41.89
C ILE A 482 1.39 14.42 41.60
N PRO A 483 1.49 15.76 41.64
CA PRO A 483 0.40 16.61 41.22
C PRO A 483 -0.01 16.31 39.77
N VAL A 484 -1.31 16.29 39.47
CA VAL A 484 -1.82 15.98 38.12
C VAL A 484 -1.18 16.89 37.06
N LYS A 485 -1.02 18.18 37.37
CA LYS A 485 -0.31 19.17 36.55
C LYS A 485 1.08 18.73 36.11
N GLU A 486 1.84 18.09 37.01
CA GLU A 486 3.20 17.64 36.74
C GLU A 486 3.20 16.40 35.84
N VAL A 487 2.28 15.46 36.06
CA VAL A 487 2.10 14.29 35.17
C VAL A 487 1.74 14.74 33.75
N VAL A 488 0.79 15.67 33.61
CA VAL A 488 0.42 16.27 32.32
C VAL A 488 1.62 16.95 31.67
N ARG A 489 2.41 17.71 32.44
CA ARG A 489 3.63 18.35 31.92
C ARG A 489 4.64 17.32 31.40
N LEU A 490 4.85 16.21 32.11
CA LEU A 490 5.76 15.15 31.68
C LEU A 490 5.29 14.50 30.36
N ILE A 491 3.98 14.24 30.23
CA ILE A 491 3.39 13.68 29.01
C ILE A 491 3.59 14.64 27.84
N LEU A 492 3.25 15.93 28.02
CA LEU A 492 3.39 16.95 26.97
C LEU A 492 4.84 17.14 26.57
N LYS A 493 5.76 17.18 27.53
CA LYS A 493 7.20 17.29 27.25
C LYS A 493 7.68 16.13 26.39
N SER A 494 7.34 14.90 26.78
CA SER A 494 7.70 13.70 26.01
C SER A 494 7.14 13.76 24.58
N ALA A 495 5.85 14.12 24.44
CA ALA A 495 5.16 14.20 23.15
C ALA A 495 5.79 15.26 22.23
N VAL A 496 6.11 16.44 22.77
CA VAL A 496 6.75 17.53 22.01
C VAL A 496 8.19 17.17 21.61
N GLU A 497 8.95 16.53 22.50
CA GLU A 497 10.36 16.20 22.22
C GLU A 497 10.52 14.98 21.29
N THR A 498 9.60 14.01 21.33
CA THR A 498 9.81 12.69 20.72
C THR A 498 8.68 12.22 19.79
N GLY A 499 7.56 12.93 19.74
CA GLY A 499 6.34 12.50 19.04
C GLY A 499 5.57 11.38 19.75
N THR A 500 6.00 10.98 20.96
CA THR A 500 5.41 9.93 21.81
C THR A 500 5.35 10.42 23.26
N PRO A 501 4.44 9.94 24.13
CA PRO A 501 3.67 8.72 23.99
C PRO A 501 2.45 8.85 23.09
N PHE A 502 2.04 7.75 22.46
CA PHE A 502 0.69 7.61 21.92
C PHE A 502 -0.35 7.59 23.05
N CYS A 503 -1.60 7.88 22.72
CA CYS A 503 -2.69 7.97 23.68
C CYS A 503 -3.73 6.86 23.43
N PHE A 504 -4.07 6.13 24.49
CA PHE A 504 -5.12 5.12 24.48
C PHE A 504 -6.13 5.37 25.59
N ASN A 505 -7.34 5.82 25.25
CA ASN A 505 -8.39 6.09 26.23
C ASN A 505 -9.12 4.79 26.58
N ARG A 506 -8.64 4.09 27.61
CA ARG A 506 -9.05 2.72 27.96
C ARG A 506 -10.55 2.61 28.20
N ASP A 507 -11.11 3.52 28.99
CA ASP A 507 -12.51 3.42 29.41
C ASP A 507 -13.46 3.62 28.24
N HIS A 508 -13.14 4.59 27.37
CA HIS A 508 -13.90 4.81 26.13
C HIS A 508 -13.88 3.58 25.23
N VAL A 509 -12.70 3.00 25.01
CA VAL A 509 -12.53 1.82 24.15
C VAL A 509 -13.25 0.60 24.72
N ASN A 510 -13.17 0.36 26.03
CA ASN A 510 -13.85 -0.79 26.65
C ASN A 510 -15.37 -0.62 26.74
N ARG A 511 -15.90 0.60 26.92
CA ARG A 511 -17.34 0.86 26.80
C ARG A 511 -17.88 0.54 25.40
N MET A 512 -17.07 0.77 24.38
CA MET A 512 -17.42 0.51 22.97
C MET A 512 -17.05 -0.90 22.50
N ASN A 513 -16.54 -1.76 23.40
CA ASN A 513 -16.12 -3.10 23.05
C ASN A 513 -17.34 -3.99 22.72
N PRO A 514 -17.53 -4.43 21.46
CA PRO A 514 -18.66 -5.29 21.10
C PRO A 514 -18.57 -6.68 21.74
N ASN A 515 -17.39 -7.07 22.24
CA ASN A 515 -17.10 -8.37 22.82
C ASN A 515 -16.78 -8.29 24.33
N ALA A 516 -17.32 -7.30 25.05
CA ALA A 516 -17.06 -7.10 26.49
C ALA A 516 -17.41 -8.33 27.36
N HIS A 517 -18.35 -9.16 26.92
CA HIS A 517 -18.73 -10.41 27.58
C HIS A 517 -17.63 -11.49 27.56
N ALA A 518 -16.65 -11.37 26.66
CA ALA A 518 -15.61 -12.38 26.42
C ALA A 518 -14.20 -11.91 26.82
N GLY A 519 -14.04 -10.69 27.31
CA GLY A 519 -12.73 -10.17 27.70
C GLY A 519 -12.65 -8.65 27.72
N MET A 520 -11.41 -8.16 27.85
CA MET A 520 -11.08 -6.75 28.03
C MET A 520 -9.99 -6.32 27.07
N ILE A 521 -9.98 -5.02 26.73
CA ILE A 521 -9.00 -4.40 25.85
C ILE A 521 -8.04 -3.59 26.73
N TYR A 522 -6.81 -4.08 26.93
CA TYR A 522 -5.82 -3.39 27.78
C TYR A 522 -5.08 -2.28 27.04
N CYS A 523 -4.78 -2.50 25.75
CA CYS A 523 -4.08 -1.56 24.88
C CYS A 523 -4.46 -1.73 23.40
N SER A 524 -3.84 -0.93 22.53
CA SER A 524 -3.97 -1.04 21.07
C SER A 524 -2.71 -1.67 20.43
N ASN A 525 -2.70 -1.83 19.11
CA ASN A 525 -1.54 -2.26 18.32
C ASN A 525 -0.51 -1.12 18.16
N LEU A 526 0.52 -1.35 17.35
CA LEU A 526 1.54 -0.35 17.01
C LEU A 526 0.96 1.00 16.53
N CYS A 527 -0.07 0.96 15.67
CA CYS A 527 -0.60 2.13 14.99
C CYS A 527 -1.85 2.74 15.68
N THR A 528 -2.21 2.25 16.87
CA THR A 528 -3.27 2.79 17.76
C THR A 528 -4.72 2.67 17.26
N GLU A 529 -4.97 1.90 16.22
CA GLU A 529 -6.27 1.76 15.55
C GLU A 529 -7.00 0.44 15.85
N ILE A 530 -6.29 -0.58 16.35
CA ILE A 530 -6.88 -1.90 16.65
C ILE A 530 -7.27 -1.98 18.13
N ALA A 531 -8.51 -2.39 18.39
CA ALA A 531 -9.04 -2.63 19.72
C ALA A 531 -9.68 -4.02 19.77
N GLN A 532 -9.02 -4.98 20.42
CA GLN A 532 -9.45 -6.37 20.51
C GLN A 532 -9.25 -6.89 21.92
N ASN A 533 -10.06 -7.87 22.33
CA ASN A 533 -9.89 -8.51 23.63
C ASN A 533 -8.52 -9.19 23.72
N MET A 534 -7.91 -9.09 24.90
CA MET A 534 -6.57 -9.60 25.15
C MET A 534 -6.56 -10.45 26.43
N ALA A 535 -5.61 -11.38 26.51
CA ALA A 535 -5.35 -12.17 27.71
C ALA A 535 -3.85 -12.43 27.84
N GLU A 536 -3.39 -12.61 29.08
CA GLU A 536 -2.03 -13.04 29.38
C GLU A 536 -1.74 -14.42 28.79
N ILE A 537 -0.53 -14.60 28.26
CA ILE A 537 -0.01 -15.91 27.94
C ILE A 537 0.13 -16.73 29.23
N ARG A 538 -0.36 -17.97 29.22
CA ARG A 538 -0.26 -18.90 30.34
C ARG A 538 0.61 -20.09 29.96
N LEU A 539 1.60 -20.40 30.79
CA LEU A 539 2.30 -21.68 30.72
C LEU A 539 1.39 -22.76 31.31
N VAL A 540 0.96 -23.72 30.48
CA VAL A 540 0.06 -24.81 30.92
C VAL A 540 0.86 -25.95 31.55
N SER A 541 1.93 -26.39 30.88
CA SER A 541 2.86 -27.40 31.40
C SER A 541 4.23 -27.26 30.75
N ARG A 542 5.25 -27.78 31.43
CA ARG A 542 6.60 -27.98 30.89
C ARG A 542 7.04 -29.38 31.29
N THR A 543 7.30 -30.23 30.31
CA THR A 543 7.84 -31.57 30.54
C THR A 543 9.27 -31.60 30.04
N VAL A 544 10.22 -31.97 30.90
CA VAL A 544 11.59 -32.24 30.51
C VAL A 544 11.74 -33.76 30.44
N LYS A 545 12.04 -34.27 29.24
CA LYS A 545 12.35 -35.70 29.03
C LYS A 545 13.84 -35.84 28.78
N THR A 546 14.51 -36.67 29.57
CA THR A 546 15.89 -37.08 29.28
C THR A 546 15.91 -38.08 28.11
N GLU A 547 17.07 -38.32 27.50
CA GLU A 547 17.21 -39.31 26.41
C GLU A 547 16.77 -40.73 26.85
N ASP A 548 16.76 -41.01 28.15
CA ASP A 548 16.32 -42.28 28.74
C ASP A 548 14.80 -42.36 29.02
N GLY A 549 14.04 -41.30 28.70
CA GLY A 549 12.58 -41.30 28.81
C GLY A 549 12.02 -41.02 30.21
N ASP A 550 12.89 -40.74 31.19
CA ASP A 550 12.46 -40.33 32.53
C ASP A 550 12.03 -38.85 32.53
N GLU A 551 10.89 -38.58 33.17
CA GLU A 551 10.39 -37.22 33.39
C GLU A 551 11.09 -36.59 34.61
N VAL A 552 11.60 -35.36 34.45
CA VAL A 552 12.19 -34.55 35.54
C VAL A 552 11.32 -33.34 35.85
#